data_AF-A0A3D4WTB9-F1
#
_entry.id   AF-A0A3D4WTB9-F1
#
_cell.length_a   1.000
_cell.length_b   1.000
_cell.length_c   1.000
_cell.angle_alpha   90.00
_cell.angle_beta   90.00
_cell.angle_gamma   90.00
#
_symmetry.space_group_name_H-M   'P 1'
#
loop_
_entity.id
_entity.type
_entity.pdbx_description
1 polymer ?
#
loop_
_entity_poly.entity_id
_entity_poly.type
_entity_poly.pdbx_seq_one_letter_code
_entity_poly.pdbx_strand_id
1 'polypeptide(L)'
;MRSARQLLVWFHAITSIGWMTMALALFTLLLQGSGAAYEMAEVLDKQLLQHLATSAAFSGLMLAALTSWGYFRYWWVLTKFAITLTQLYVGIFILSPRLNAVESGDPTPLIVASGLMASAIAFQAWLSVAKPWRVTPWTRSRSKLPAFPAWMFLAVLAVPVFDYVFWNVVFGAPAPILSLLIALTFPLYRRRFLLP
;
A
#
# COMPACT_ATOMS: atom_id res chain seq x y z
N MET A 1 19.20 11.34 10.55
CA MET A 1 19.00 10.19 9.62
C MET A 1 18.14 9.07 10.23
N ARG A 2 18.42 8.58 11.44
CA ARG A 2 17.60 7.51 12.07
C ARG A 2 16.14 7.92 12.32
N SER A 3 15.90 9.14 12.78
CA SER A 3 14.56 9.68 13.06
C SER A 3 13.65 9.73 11.83
N ALA A 4 14.11 10.32 10.72
CA ALA A 4 13.32 10.42 9.48
C ALA A 4 12.93 9.04 8.92
N ARG A 5 13.84 8.07 8.96
CA ARG A 5 13.53 6.68 8.58
C ARG A 5 12.52 6.05 9.52
N GLN A 6 12.65 6.23 10.84
CA GLN A 6 11.69 5.71 11.82
C GLN A 6 10.30 6.30 11.59
N LEU A 7 10.21 7.58 11.27
CA LEU A 7 8.97 8.27 11.00
C LEU A 7 8.28 7.73 9.73
N LEU A 8 9.03 7.46 8.66
CA LEU A 8 8.47 6.79 7.47
C LEU A 8 8.01 5.36 7.78
N VAL A 9 8.76 4.60 8.60
CA VAL A 9 8.34 3.25 9.04
C VAL A 9 7.05 3.31 9.87
N TRP A 10 6.94 4.29 10.76
CA TRP A 10 5.75 4.51 11.57
C TRP A 10 4.53 4.89 10.72
N PHE A 11 4.71 5.82 9.78
CA PHE A 11 3.68 6.18 8.80
C PHE A 11 3.23 4.97 7.97
N HIS A 12 4.17 4.18 7.47
CA HIS A 12 3.87 2.94 6.74
C HIS A 12 3.08 1.95 7.60
N ALA A 13 3.44 1.79 8.87
CA ALA A 13 2.73 0.90 9.79
C ALA A 13 1.28 1.37 10.02
N ILE A 14 1.08 2.67 10.30
CA ILE A 14 -0.26 3.23 10.54
C ILE A 14 -1.15 3.09 9.32
N THR A 15 -0.65 3.48 8.14
CA THR A 15 -1.40 3.38 6.90
C THR A 15 -1.75 1.93 6.55
N SER A 16 -0.84 0.98 6.82
CA SER A 16 -1.09 -0.45 6.61
C SER A 16 -2.14 -1.03 7.58
N ILE A 17 -2.04 -0.67 8.87
CA ILE A 17 -3.04 -1.07 9.88
C ILE A 17 -4.40 -0.47 9.52
N GLY A 18 -4.43 0.81 9.16
CA GLY A 18 -5.65 1.50 8.72
C GLY A 18 -6.28 0.80 7.52
N TRP A 19 -5.49 0.43 6.51
CA TRP A 19 -5.99 -0.30 5.35
C TRP A 19 -6.61 -1.64 5.74
N MET A 20 -5.94 -2.41 6.61
CA MET A 20 -6.48 -3.67 7.13
C MET A 20 -7.80 -3.47 7.89
N THR A 21 -7.86 -2.46 8.75
CA THR A 21 -9.07 -2.13 9.52
C THR A 21 -10.22 -1.72 8.60
N MET A 22 -9.96 -0.93 7.55
CA MET A 22 -10.99 -0.59 6.56
C MET A 22 -11.48 -1.83 5.82
N ALA A 23 -10.59 -2.76 5.43
CA ALA A 23 -11.01 -4.02 4.81
C ALA A 23 -11.92 -4.86 5.73
N LEU A 24 -11.63 -4.89 7.04
CA LEU A 24 -12.51 -5.54 8.03
C LEU A 24 -13.85 -4.80 8.19
N ALA A 25 -13.86 -3.47 8.18
CA ALA A 25 -15.10 -2.69 8.25
C ALA A 25 -16.00 -2.95 7.03
N LEU A 26 -15.41 -3.00 5.82
CA LEU A 26 -16.15 -3.40 4.61
C LEU A 26 -16.71 -4.81 4.75
N PHE A 27 -15.90 -5.76 5.22
CA PHE A 27 -16.33 -7.14 5.45
C PHE A 27 -17.56 -7.20 6.39
N THR A 28 -17.53 -6.48 7.51
CA THR A 28 -18.66 -6.47 8.46
C THR A 28 -19.90 -5.80 7.89
N LEU A 29 -19.75 -4.69 7.16
CA LEU A 29 -20.89 -3.99 6.54
C LEU A 29 -21.53 -4.83 5.44
N LEU A 30 -20.72 -5.48 4.60
CA LEU A 30 -21.21 -6.34 3.52
C LEU A 30 -21.95 -7.57 4.07
N LEU A 31 -21.48 -8.14 5.18
CA LEU A 31 -22.17 -9.23 5.89
C LEU A 31 -23.50 -8.79 6.49
N GLN A 32 -23.60 -7.54 6.94
CA GLN A 32 -24.84 -7.03 7.51
C GLN A 32 -25.95 -6.92 6.44
N GLY A 33 -25.59 -6.53 5.22
CA GLY A 33 -26.41 -6.75 4.02
C GLY A 33 -27.62 -5.84 3.83
N SER A 34 -27.71 -4.71 4.55
CA SER A 34 -28.73 -3.68 4.30
C SER A 34 -28.24 -2.61 3.32
N GLY A 35 -29.18 -1.94 2.63
CA GLY A 35 -28.86 -0.82 1.73
C GLY A 35 -27.99 0.25 2.40
N ALA A 36 -28.35 0.67 3.62
CA ALA A 36 -27.55 1.64 4.39
C ALA A 36 -26.13 1.13 4.72
N ALA A 37 -25.93 -0.17 4.93
CA ALA A 37 -24.60 -0.72 5.14
C ALA A 37 -23.77 -0.76 3.86
N TYR A 38 -24.39 -1.02 2.71
CA TYR A 38 -23.72 -0.94 1.40
C TYR A 38 -23.32 0.50 1.06
N GLU A 39 -24.20 1.48 1.30
CA GLU A 39 -23.87 2.90 1.15
C GLU A 39 -22.68 3.30 2.04
N MET A 40 -22.70 2.88 3.32
CA MET A 40 -21.59 3.16 4.23
C MET A 40 -20.29 2.47 3.78
N ALA A 41 -20.38 1.24 3.26
CA ALA A 41 -19.23 0.51 2.72
C ALA A 41 -18.62 1.25 1.53
N GLU A 42 -19.45 1.79 0.63
CA GLU A 42 -19.00 2.61 -0.49
C GLU A 42 -18.31 3.90 -0.02
N VAL A 43 -18.87 4.59 0.98
CA VAL A 43 -18.25 5.78 1.57
C VAL A 43 -16.89 5.45 2.16
N LEU A 44 -16.77 4.39 2.95
CA LEU A 44 -15.49 3.97 3.55
C LEU A 44 -14.45 3.59 2.49
N ASP A 45 -14.86 2.88 1.43
CA ASP A 45 -13.97 2.49 0.33
C ASP A 45 -13.36 3.73 -0.35
N LYS A 46 -14.23 4.66 -0.78
CA LYS A 46 -13.84 5.86 -1.53
C LYS A 46 -13.10 6.88 -0.66
N GLN A 47 -13.53 7.08 0.59
CA GLN A 47 -13.01 8.17 1.43
C GLN A 47 -11.80 7.78 2.25
N LEU A 48 -11.66 6.52 2.68
CA LEU A 48 -10.59 6.12 3.61
C LEU A 48 -9.75 4.98 3.09
N LEU A 49 -10.36 3.89 2.63
CA LEU A 49 -9.64 2.70 2.20
C LEU A 49 -8.66 3.03 1.08
N GLN A 50 -9.12 3.72 0.04
CA GLN A 50 -8.28 4.09 -1.10
C GLN A 50 -7.06 4.93 -0.69
N HIS A 51 -7.21 5.85 0.25
CA HIS A 51 -6.11 6.69 0.75
C HIS A 51 -5.09 5.92 1.57
N LEU A 52 -5.56 5.07 2.47
CA LEU A 52 -4.72 4.25 3.31
C LEU A 52 -3.98 3.21 2.48
N ALA A 53 -4.65 2.61 1.50
CA ALA A 53 -4.08 1.64 0.57
C ALA A 53 -2.95 2.25 -0.28
N THR A 54 -3.22 3.39 -0.91
CA THR A 54 -2.23 4.09 -1.76
C THR A 54 -1.05 4.59 -0.94
N SER A 55 -1.28 5.15 0.25
CA SER A 55 -0.24 5.60 1.16
C SER A 55 0.63 4.45 1.69
N ALA A 56 0.01 3.32 2.06
CA ALA A 56 0.72 2.13 2.53
C ALA A 56 1.56 1.51 1.41
N ALA A 57 1.00 1.38 0.21
CA ALA A 57 1.70 0.89 -0.97
C ALA A 57 2.89 1.78 -1.31
N PHE A 58 2.69 3.09 -1.44
CA PHE A 58 3.75 4.05 -1.75
C PHE A 58 4.87 4.03 -0.71
N SER A 59 4.54 4.16 0.57
CA SER A 59 5.53 4.15 1.65
C SER A 59 6.28 2.83 1.74
N GLY A 60 5.62 1.69 1.49
CA GLY A 60 6.26 0.38 1.43
C GLY A 60 7.27 0.25 0.30
N LEU A 61 6.91 0.74 -0.90
CA LEU A 61 7.82 0.79 -2.05
C LEU A 61 9.02 1.67 -1.79
N MET A 62 8.79 2.86 -1.22
CA MET A 62 9.87 3.79 -0.93
C MET A 62 10.77 3.30 0.19
N LEU A 63 10.23 2.59 1.19
CA LEU A 63 11.06 1.91 2.19
C LEU A 63 11.95 0.84 1.56
N ALA A 64 11.45 0.06 0.61
CA ALA A 64 12.28 -0.90 -0.13
C ALA A 64 13.35 -0.20 -0.97
N ALA A 65 13.04 0.96 -1.57
CA ALA A 65 13.96 1.75 -2.38
C ALA A 65 15.07 2.42 -1.55
N LEU A 66 14.69 3.13 -0.49
CA LEU A 66 15.56 4.02 0.27
C LEU A 66 16.39 3.29 1.33
N THR A 67 16.10 2.01 1.59
CA THR A 67 16.84 1.22 2.57
C THR A 67 17.67 0.13 1.91
N SER A 68 18.54 -0.48 2.70
CA SER A 68 19.39 -1.60 2.28
C SER A 68 18.61 -2.88 1.96
N TRP A 69 17.30 -2.91 2.22
CA TRP A 69 16.46 -4.05 1.89
C TRP A 69 16.38 -4.24 0.37
N GLY A 70 16.09 -3.20 -0.42
CA GLY A 70 15.86 -3.36 -1.85
C GLY A 70 14.58 -4.13 -2.18
N TYR A 71 14.05 -3.95 -3.39
CA TYR A 71 12.79 -4.58 -3.82
C TYR A 71 12.88 -6.12 -3.96
N PHE A 72 13.99 -6.62 -4.50
CA PHE A 72 14.12 -8.02 -4.93
C PHE A 72 15.25 -8.78 -4.22
N ARG A 73 15.79 -8.25 -3.12
CA ARG A 73 16.93 -8.84 -2.40
C ARG A 73 16.50 -9.94 -1.43
N TYR A 74 15.30 -9.84 -0.86
CA TYR A 74 14.79 -10.76 0.14
C TYR A 74 13.43 -11.28 -0.27
N TRP A 75 13.23 -12.60 -0.14
CA TRP A 75 11.96 -13.24 -0.49
C TRP A 75 10.78 -12.65 0.27
N TRP A 76 10.92 -12.38 1.58
CA TRP A 76 9.85 -11.80 2.37
C TRP A 76 9.46 -10.38 1.90
N VAL A 77 10.39 -9.60 1.34
CA VAL A 77 10.07 -8.28 0.76
C VAL A 77 9.32 -8.47 -0.56
N LEU A 78 9.79 -9.40 -1.40
CA LEU A 78 9.17 -9.70 -2.68
C LEU A 78 7.74 -10.25 -2.51
N THR A 79 7.52 -11.13 -1.54
CA THR A 79 6.18 -11.64 -1.20
C THR A 79 5.26 -10.50 -0.79
N LYS A 80 5.71 -9.58 0.07
CA LYS A 80 4.89 -8.41 0.44
C LYS A 80 4.58 -7.53 -0.76
N PHE A 81 5.55 -7.32 -1.65
CA PHE A 81 5.35 -6.54 -2.87
C PHE A 81 4.32 -7.19 -3.80
N ALA A 82 4.42 -8.50 -4.02
CA ALA A 82 3.46 -9.26 -4.82
C ALA A 82 2.05 -9.19 -4.22
N ILE A 83 1.92 -9.37 -2.91
CA ILE A 83 0.62 -9.24 -2.21
C ILE A 83 0.03 -7.84 -2.42
N THR A 84 0.81 -6.77 -2.18
CA THR A 84 0.32 -5.39 -2.35
C THR A 84 -0.13 -5.10 -3.78
N LEU A 85 0.61 -5.55 -4.81
CA LEU A 85 0.20 -5.35 -6.21
C LEU A 85 -1.10 -6.09 -6.52
N THR A 86 -1.23 -7.34 -6.08
CA THR A 86 -2.46 -8.12 -6.24
C THR A 86 -3.64 -7.42 -5.56
N GLN A 87 -3.46 -6.92 -4.34
CA GLN A 87 -4.52 -6.24 -3.61
C GLN A 87 -4.94 -4.92 -4.25
N LEU A 88 -4.00 -4.13 -4.76
CA LEU A 88 -4.33 -2.91 -5.51
C LEU A 88 -5.10 -3.24 -6.79
N TYR A 89 -4.68 -4.27 -7.53
CA TYR A 89 -5.38 -4.72 -8.73
C TYR A 89 -6.82 -5.16 -8.41
N VAL A 90 -6.99 -6.01 -7.38
CA VAL A 90 -8.31 -6.48 -6.94
C VAL A 90 -9.17 -5.32 -6.44
N GLY A 91 -8.62 -4.42 -5.63
CA GLY A 91 -9.34 -3.25 -5.13
C GLY A 91 -9.88 -2.37 -6.26
N ILE A 92 -8.99 -1.95 -7.17
CA ILE A 92 -9.31 -1.01 -8.23
C ILE A 92 -10.24 -1.61 -9.31
N PHE A 93 -9.93 -2.81 -9.78
CA PHE A 93 -10.61 -3.37 -10.96
C PHE A 93 -11.78 -4.30 -10.61
N ILE A 94 -11.85 -4.82 -9.38
CA ILE A 94 -12.88 -5.79 -8.98
C ILE A 94 -13.79 -5.20 -7.91
N LEU A 95 -13.22 -4.63 -6.83
CA LEU A 95 -13.99 -4.20 -5.66
C LEU A 95 -14.76 -2.90 -5.93
N SER A 96 -14.06 -1.83 -6.30
CA SER A 96 -14.66 -0.50 -6.45
C SER A 96 -15.75 -0.40 -7.52
N PRO A 97 -15.67 -1.07 -8.70
CA PRO A 97 -16.75 -1.04 -9.68
C PRO A 97 -18.01 -1.77 -9.18
N ARG A 98 -17.83 -2.85 -8.42
CA ARG A 98 -18.92 -3.72 -7.96
C ARG A 98 -19.65 -3.19 -6.74
N LEU A 99 -18.98 -2.40 -5.89
CA LEU A 99 -19.61 -1.77 -4.72
C LEU A 99 -20.82 -0.90 -5.10
N ASN A 100 -20.75 -0.17 -6.23
CA ASN A 100 -21.87 0.67 -6.69
C ASN A 100 -23.09 -0.16 -7.21
N ALA A 101 -22.97 -1.48 -7.34
CA ALA A 101 -24.01 -2.34 -7.93
C ALA A 101 -24.55 -3.40 -6.96
N VAL A 102 -24.04 -3.45 -5.72
CA VAL A 102 -24.35 -4.49 -4.72
C VAL A 102 -25.83 -4.56 -4.38
N GLU A 103 -26.50 -3.42 -4.31
CA GLU A 103 -27.92 -3.36 -3.91
C GLU A 103 -28.82 -4.21 -4.82
N SER A 104 -28.38 -4.49 -6.05
CA SER A 104 -29.09 -5.30 -7.04
C SER A 104 -28.51 -6.70 -7.26
N GLY A 105 -27.42 -7.08 -6.58
CA GLY A 105 -26.62 -8.26 -6.90
C GLY A 105 -26.16 -9.07 -5.67
N ASP A 106 -25.41 -10.14 -5.93
CA ASP A 106 -24.84 -10.99 -4.88
C ASP A 106 -23.63 -10.31 -4.20
N PRO A 107 -23.67 -10.01 -2.88
CA PRO A 107 -22.55 -9.39 -2.15
C PRO A 107 -21.40 -10.37 -1.85
N THR A 108 -21.61 -11.67 -2.03
CA THR A 108 -20.66 -12.73 -1.63
C THR A 108 -19.24 -12.52 -2.16
N PRO A 109 -19.01 -12.14 -3.44
CA PRO A 109 -17.67 -11.90 -3.95
C PRO A 109 -16.93 -10.76 -3.21
N LEU A 110 -17.66 -9.73 -2.77
CA LEU A 110 -17.08 -8.60 -2.04
C LEU A 110 -16.78 -8.95 -0.59
N ILE A 111 -17.64 -9.76 0.04
CA ILE A 111 -17.39 -10.33 1.37
C ILE A 111 -16.11 -11.15 1.34
N VAL A 112 -15.99 -12.07 0.38
CA VAL A 112 -14.78 -12.90 0.23
C VAL A 112 -13.56 -12.03 -0.05
N ALA A 113 -13.66 -11.08 -0.97
CA ALA A 113 -12.53 -10.21 -1.34
C ALA A 113 -12.05 -9.34 -0.17
N SER A 114 -12.95 -8.73 0.61
CA SER A 114 -12.61 -7.91 1.78
C SER A 114 -11.98 -8.73 2.91
N GLY A 115 -12.51 -9.93 3.18
CA GLY A 115 -11.92 -10.87 4.15
C GLY A 115 -10.53 -11.37 3.74
N LEU A 116 -10.35 -11.72 2.46
CA LEU A 116 -9.03 -12.09 1.90
C LEU A 116 -8.06 -10.90 1.94
N MET A 117 -8.53 -9.68 1.68
CA MET A 117 -7.72 -8.48 1.74
C MET A 117 -7.18 -8.23 3.16
N ALA A 118 -8.04 -8.29 4.18
CA ALA A 118 -7.62 -8.14 5.56
C ALA A 118 -6.62 -9.24 5.98
N SER A 119 -6.90 -10.49 5.62
CA SER A 119 -6.04 -11.64 5.91
C SER A 119 -4.66 -11.52 5.26
N ALA A 120 -4.61 -11.05 4.01
CA ALA A 120 -3.36 -10.82 3.29
C ALA A 120 -2.51 -9.73 3.95
N ILE A 121 -3.11 -8.61 4.41
CA ILE A 121 -2.38 -7.55 5.11
C ILE A 121 -1.88 -8.03 6.48
N ALA A 122 -2.69 -8.80 7.21
CA ALA A 122 -2.27 -9.42 8.46
C ALA A 122 -1.06 -10.36 8.25
N PHE A 123 -1.07 -11.14 7.17
CA PHE A 123 0.07 -11.96 6.79
C PHE A 123 1.30 -11.12 6.43
N GLN A 124 1.15 -9.99 5.72
CA GLN A 124 2.26 -9.06 5.46
C GLN A 124 2.84 -8.44 6.75
N ALA A 125 2.00 -8.17 7.75
CA ALA A 125 2.45 -7.73 9.06
C ALA A 125 3.27 -8.82 9.76
N TRP A 126 2.80 -10.06 9.77
CA TRP A 126 3.56 -11.21 10.28
C TRP A 126 4.90 -11.39 9.55
N LEU A 127 4.93 -11.28 8.22
CA LEU A 127 6.17 -11.34 7.42
C LEU A 127 7.17 -10.26 7.81
N SER A 128 6.70 -9.09 8.21
CA SER A 128 7.54 -7.97 8.63
C SER A 128 8.21 -8.23 9.98
N VAL A 129 7.63 -9.08 10.84
CA VAL A 129 8.18 -9.52 12.12
C VAL A 129 9.05 -10.75 11.96
N ALA A 130 8.48 -11.84 11.42
CA ALA A 130 9.11 -13.16 11.35
C ALA A 130 10.28 -13.23 10.35
N LYS A 131 10.20 -12.48 9.24
CA LYS A 131 11.20 -12.46 8.15
C LYS A 131 11.74 -13.86 7.80
N PRO A 132 10.85 -14.85 7.53
CA PRO A 132 11.21 -16.27 7.56
C PRO A 132 12.18 -16.68 6.44
N TRP A 133 12.21 -15.95 5.32
CA TRP A 133 12.99 -16.34 4.15
C TRP A 133 14.28 -15.56 3.96
N ARG A 134 15.29 -16.28 3.45
CA ARG A 134 16.64 -15.78 3.16
C ARG A 134 16.67 -14.82 1.97
N VAL A 135 17.89 -14.39 1.64
CA VAL A 135 18.21 -13.58 0.45
C VAL A 135 17.88 -14.36 -0.83
N THR A 136 17.49 -13.65 -1.88
CA THR A 136 17.16 -14.24 -3.20
C THR A 136 18.42 -14.72 -3.96
N PRO A 137 18.32 -15.77 -4.79
CA PRO A 137 19.48 -16.37 -5.48
C PRO A 137 20.25 -15.42 -6.39
N TRP A 138 19.58 -14.43 -6.98
CA TRP A 138 20.17 -13.45 -7.90
C TRP A 138 20.87 -12.28 -7.20
N THR A 139 20.89 -12.23 -5.85
CA THR A 139 21.61 -11.19 -5.12
C THR A 139 23.12 -11.48 -5.14
N ARG A 140 23.83 -10.89 -6.12
CA ARG A 140 25.27 -11.12 -6.37
C ARG A 140 26.21 -10.60 -5.27
N SER A 141 25.80 -9.62 -4.47
CA SER A 141 26.62 -9.10 -3.36
C SER A 141 25.76 -8.70 -2.17
N ARG A 142 26.22 -9.03 -0.96
CA ARG A 142 25.63 -8.53 0.30
C ARG A 142 25.99 -7.07 0.58
N SER A 143 26.68 -6.37 -0.33
CA SER A 143 27.08 -4.98 -0.15
C SER A 143 25.90 -4.14 0.36
N LYS A 144 26.19 -3.27 1.32
CA LYS A 144 25.20 -2.34 1.85
C LYS A 144 24.86 -1.39 0.70
N LEU A 145 23.60 -1.39 0.27
CA LEU A 145 23.12 -0.39 -0.68
C LEU A 145 23.37 1.02 -0.07
N PRO A 146 23.60 2.04 -0.91
CA PRO A 146 23.86 3.40 -0.45
C PRO A 146 22.78 3.87 0.52
N ALA A 147 23.19 4.48 1.62
CA ALA A 147 22.26 5.15 2.53
C ALA A 147 21.83 6.48 1.92
N PHE A 148 20.53 6.68 1.74
CA PHE A 148 19.99 7.93 1.23
C PHE A 148 19.93 9.01 2.32
N PRO A 149 20.02 10.30 1.94
CA PRO A 149 19.96 11.42 2.89
C PRO A 149 18.57 11.54 3.55
N ALA A 150 18.53 12.13 4.75
CA ALA A 150 17.31 12.18 5.57
C ALA A 150 16.13 12.92 4.91
N TRP A 151 16.40 13.94 4.10
CA TRP A 151 15.37 14.72 3.43
C TRP A 151 14.54 13.88 2.45
N MET A 152 15.11 12.84 1.83
CA MET A 152 14.37 11.97 0.93
C MET A 152 13.28 11.19 1.66
N PHE A 153 13.54 10.76 2.90
CA PHE A 153 12.52 10.11 3.74
C PHE A 153 11.39 11.06 4.12
N LEU A 154 11.71 12.34 4.39
CA LEU A 154 10.72 13.37 4.68
C LEU A 154 9.91 13.75 3.43
N ALA A 155 10.56 13.83 2.27
CA ALA A 155 9.89 14.07 1.00
C ALA A 155 8.89 12.95 0.68
N VAL A 156 9.28 11.69 0.88
CA VAL A 156 8.37 10.55 0.74
C VAL A 156 7.19 10.62 1.72
N LEU A 157 7.39 11.10 2.95
CA LEU A 157 6.27 11.30 3.87
C LEU A 157 5.28 12.36 3.34
N ALA A 158 5.81 13.43 2.76
CA ALA A 158 5.00 14.55 2.27
C ALA A 158 4.19 14.20 1.01
N VAL A 159 4.65 13.26 0.19
CA VAL A 159 4.03 12.94 -1.11
C VAL A 159 2.56 12.47 -1.00
N PRO A 160 2.20 11.48 -0.17
CA PRO A 160 0.79 11.07 -0.03
C PRO A 160 -0.10 12.17 0.55
N VAL A 161 0.43 12.99 1.47
CA VAL A 161 -0.28 14.13 2.05
C VAL A 161 -0.52 15.18 0.98
N PHE A 162 0.48 15.47 0.16
CA PHE A 162 0.37 16.38 -0.97
C PHE A 162 -0.66 15.88 -1.99
N ASP A 163 -0.61 14.61 -2.39
CA ASP A 163 -1.60 14.04 -3.31
C ASP A 163 -3.03 14.17 -2.75
N TYR A 164 -3.22 13.89 -1.46
CA TYR A 164 -4.53 14.06 -0.84
C TYR A 164 -5.00 15.52 -0.87
N VAL A 165 -4.20 16.45 -0.35
CA VAL A 165 -4.60 17.86 -0.21
C VAL A 165 -4.73 18.55 -1.56
N PHE A 166 -3.72 18.42 -2.42
CA PHE A 166 -3.67 19.12 -3.70
C PHE A 166 -4.80 18.70 -4.63
N TRP A 167 -4.96 17.39 -4.87
CA TRP A 167 -5.98 16.91 -5.80
C TRP A 167 -7.39 17.12 -5.28
N ASN A 168 -7.60 16.98 -3.96
CA ASN A 168 -8.89 17.29 -3.35
C ASN A 168 -9.26 18.77 -3.49
N VAL A 169 -8.33 19.69 -3.24
CA VAL A 169 -8.58 21.14 -3.36
C VAL A 169 -8.79 21.57 -4.81
N VAL A 170 -8.04 21.02 -5.76
CA VAL A 170 -8.06 21.48 -7.17
C VAL A 170 -9.16 20.83 -7.99
N PHE A 171 -9.43 19.53 -7.78
CA PHE A 171 -10.33 18.75 -8.63
C PHE A 171 -11.54 18.18 -7.88
N GLY A 172 -11.65 18.42 -6.56
CA GLY A 172 -12.71 17.87 -5.72
C GLY A 172 -12.59 16.36 -5.48
N ALA A 173 -11.55 15.71 -6.01
CA ALA A 173 -11.32 14.28 -5.90
C ALA A 173 -9.84 13.98 -5.67
N PRO A 174 -9.50 13.15 -4.68
CA PRO A 174 -8.13 12.77 -4.41
C PRO A 174 -7.61 11.79 -5.48
N ALA A 175 -6.40 12.03 -5.97
CA ALA A 175 -5.76 11.18 -6.97
C ALA A 175 -4.29 10.90 -6.57
N PRO A 176 -3.84 9.64 -6.50
CA PRO A 176 -2.47 9.32 -6.09
C PRO A 176 -1.45 9.52 -7.23
N ILE A 177 -1.55 10.60 -8.01
CA ILE A 177 -0.80 10.78 -9.26
C ILE A 177 0.69 10.94 -8.98
N LEU A 178 1.07 11.82 -8.04
CA LEU A 178 2.48 12.03 -7.72
C LEU A 178 3.10 10.78 -7.10
N SER A 179 2.36 10.12 -6.21
CA SER A 179 2.74 8.85 -5.58
C SER A 179 3.00 7.76 -6.63
N LEU A 180 2.11 7.62 -7.62
CA LEU A 180 2.26 6.65 -8.71
C LEU A 180 3.47 6.98 -9.60
N LEU A 181 3.64 8.24 -9.99
CA LEU A 181 4.77 8.67 -10.82
C LEU A 181 6.10 8.39 -10.11
N ILE A 182 6.22 8.74 -8.84
CA ILE A 182 7.44 8.49 -8.06
C ILE A 182 7.65 6.99 -7.87
N ALA A 183 6.61 6.23 -7.53
CA ALA A 183 6.70 4.77 -7.36
C ALA A 183 7.18 4.05 -8.62
N LEU A 184 6.78 4.50 -9.80
CA LEU A 184 7.15 3.90 -11.09
C LEU A 184 8.53 4.37 -11.60
N THR A 185 8.87 5.64 -11.41
CA THR A 185 10.10 6.24 -11.96
C THR A 185 11.31 6.09 -11.05
N PHE A 186 11.13 6.13 -9.72
CA PHE A 186 12.24 6.07 -8.76
C PHE A 186 13.05 4.76 -8.83
N PRO A 187 12.44 3.56 -9.04
CA PRO A 187 13.20 2.33 -9.25
C PRO A 187 14.12 2.39 -10.47
N LEU A 188 13.69 3.05 -11.55
CA LEU A 188 14.47 3.22 -12.78
C LEU A 188 15.64 4.19 -12.55
N TYR A 189 15.38 5.32 -11.89
CA TYR A 189 16.42 6.26 -11.46
C TYR A 189 17.48 5.56 -10.59
N ARG A 190 17.03 4.83 -9.56
CA ARG A 190 17.91 4.11 -8.64
C ARG A 190 18.77 3.07 -9.34
N ARG A 191 18.24 2.38 -10.36
CA ARG A 191 19.03 1.42 -11.16
C ARG A 191 20.20 2.10 -11.86
N ARG A 192 20.02 3.32 -12.39
CA ARG A 192 21.10 4.09 -13.05
C ARG A 192 22.21 4.50 -12.08
N PHE A 193 21.90 4.77 -10.82
CA PHE A 193 22.90 5.09 -9.79
C PHE A 193 23.64 3.87 -9.21
N LEU A 194 23.12 2.66 -9.44
CA LEU A 194 23.69 1.40 -8.92
C LEU A 194 24.45 0.60 -10.00
N LEU A 195 24.38 1.02 -11.26
CA LEU A 195 25.20 0.48 -12.34
C LEU A 195 26.46 1.36 -12.45
N PRO A 196 27.67 0.76 -12.42
CA PRO A 196 28.91 1.49 -12.69
C PRO A 196 28.96 2.01 -14.12
#